data_AF-A0A923WXM2-F1
#
_entry.id   AF-A0A923WXM2-F1
#
_cell.length_a   1.000
_cell.length_b   1.000
_cell.length_c   1.000
_cell.angle_alpha   90.00
_cell.angle_beta   90.00
_cell.angle_gamma   90.00
#
_symmetry.space_group_name_H-M   'P 1'
#
loop_
_entity.id
_entity.type
_entity.pdbx_description
1 polymer ?
#
loop_
_entity_poly.entity_id
_entity_poly.type
_entity_poly.pdbx_seq_one_letter_code
_entity_poly.pdbx_strand_id
1 'polypeptide(L)'
;MNSASAGPNTQTYAHLQSTNWSPEKSASLYGINNWGNGYFRVNSAGNVSVSPRGEHGAQVDLHELTQELQDRGIRVPIMVRFPDIIKERVQLLYSCFQKAFVDHNYKGEYCGVYPIKVNQQRHLVQELVKFGKECNLGLECGSKPELLVVLSLMNKPNGVIICNGFKDTEYIETALLAQKLGRQVIIVVDRKDELKIITDVAAKLNMRPKIGFRAKLNTQGAGKWVDSAGAKSKFGLTAVEIVEGVEFLKNKGMLDCLELLHYHI
;
A
#
# COMPACT_ATOMS: atom_id res chain seq x y z
N MET A 1 59.11 -26.16 -53.18
CA MET A 1 57.71 -25.69 -53.11
C MET A 1 57.11 -26.30 -51.86
N ASN A 2 56.85 -25.42 -50.89
CA ASN A 2 56.44 -25.73 -49.52
C ASN A 2 54.94 -26.02 -49.39
N SER A 3 54.60 -26.56 -48.22
CA SER A 3 53.32 -26.52 -47.51
C SER A 3 52.31 -27.64 -47.81
N ALA A 4 52.39 -28.71 -47.04
CA ALA A 4 51.21 -29.46 -46.61
C ALA A 4 50.77 -28.85 -45.26
N SER A 5 49.65 -28.15 -45.28
CA SER A 5 49.02 -27.52 -44.12
C SER A 5 48.41 -28.57 -43.20
N ALA A 6 48.81 -28.54 -41.94
CA ALA A 6 48.13 -29.25 -40.85
C ALA A 6 46.69 -28.74 -40.74
N GLY A 7 45.71 -29.64 -40.82
CA GLY A 7 44.32 -29.35 -40.56
C GLY A 7 44.10 -28.93 -39.10
N PRO A 8 43.13 -28.05 -38.80
CA PRO A 8 42.90 -27.60 -37.44
C PRO A 8 42.37 -28.74 -36.56
N ASN A 9 43.02 -28.88 -35.40
CA ASN A 9 42.67 -29.75 -34.28
C ASN A 9 41.16 -29.89 -34.07
N THR A 10 40.63 -31.08 -34.36
CA THR A 10 39.27 -31.51 -34.04
C THR A 10 39.21 -32.03 -32.60
N GLN A 11 39.68 -31.26 -31.62
CA GLN A 11 39.62 -31.61 -30.19
C GLN A 11 39.59 -30.37 -29.30
N THR A 12 38.51 -29.59 -29.32
CA THR A 12 38.28 -28.57 -28.26
C THR A 12 36.80 -28.18 -28.10
N TYR A 13 35.92 -29.19 -28.04
CA TYR A 13 34.55 -29.00 -27.50
C TYR A 13 34.16 -30.11 -26.52
N ALA A 14 35.14 -30.81 -25.94
CA ALA A 14 34.91 -31.67 -24.79
C ALA A 14 35.23 -30.88 -23.52
N HIS A 15 34.28 -30.85 -22.59
CA HIS A 15 34.28 -30.12 -21.30
C HIS A 15 33.71 -28.68 -21.33
N LEU A 16 32.47 -28.50 -21.78
CA LEU A 16 31.55 -27.80 -20.88
C LEU A 16 31.31 -28.78 -19.73
N GLN A 17 31.94 -28.54 -18.58
CA GLN A 17 31.61 -29.26 -17.36
C GLN A 17 30.08 -29.26 -17.24
N SER A 18 29.48 -30.45 -17.14
CA SER A 18 28.10 -30.60 -16.72
C SER A 18 28.02 -29.97 -15.33
N THR A 19 27.70 -28.69 -15.27
CA THR A 19 27.32 -28.09 -14.00
C THR A 19 26.03 -28.83 -13.64
N ASN A 20 26.10 -29.73 -12.66
CA ASN A 20 24.91 -30.40 -12.13
C ASN A 20 23.97 -29.30 -11.64
N TRP A 21 23.04 -28.88 -12.50
CA TRP A 21 22.08 -27.84 -12.21
C TRP A 21 21.09 -28.40 -11.21
N SER A 22 20.77 -27.64 -10.17
CA SER A 22 19.90 -28.10 -9.09
C SER A 22 18.89 -27.02 -8.72
N PRO A 23 17.75 -27.39 -8.11
CA PRO A 23 16.78 -26.43 -7.60
C PRO A 23 17.40 -25.35 -6.69
N GLU A 24 18.40 -25.71 -5.88
CA GLU A 24 19.10 -24.79 -4.98
C GLU A 24 19.92 -23.75 -5.76
N LYS A 25 20.54 -24.17 -6.88
CA LYS A 25 21.24 -23.25 -7.78
C LYS A 25 20.27 -22.30 -8.47
N SER A 26 19.10 -22.77 -8.90
CA SER A 26 18.03 -21.89 -9.41
C SER A 26 17.57 -20.90 -8.34
N ALA A 27 17.29 -21.37 -7.12
CA ALA A 27 16.84 -20.51 -6.03
C ALA A 27 17.87 -19.43 -5.67
N SER A 28 19.15 -19.79 -5.69
CA SER A 28 20.27 -18.87 -5.45
C SER A 28 20.44 -17.87 -6.61
N LEU A 29 20.43 -18.35 -7.86
CA LEU A 29 20.59 -17.51 -9.05
C LEU A 29 19.47 -16.45 -9.14
N TYR A 30 18.21 -16.85 -8.93
CA TYR A 30 17.06 -15.95 -9.00
C TYR A 30 16.77 -15.22 -7.69
N GLY A 31 17.50 -15.55 -6.62
CA GLY A 31 17.36 -14.93 -5.31
C GLY A 31 15.96 -15.04 -4.71
N ILE A 32 15.18 -16.08 -5.07
CA ILE A 32 13.78 -16.22 -4.66
C ILE A 32 13.60 -16.27 -3.15
N ASN A 33 14.59 -16.79 -2.42
CA ASN A 33 14.54 -16.80 -0.95
C ASN A 33 14.68 -15.39 -0.35
N ASN A 34 15.25 -14.43 -1.08
CA ASN A 34 15.43 -13.05 -0.61
C ASN A 34 14.16 -12.21 -0.75
N TRP A 35 13.42 -12.36 -1.85
CA TRP A 35 12.21 -11.57 -2.12
C TRP A 35 10.91 -12.34 -1.92
N GLY A 36 10.95 -13.67 -1.96
CA GLY A 36 9.80 -14.56 -1.81
C GLY A 36 9.25 -14.56 -0.39
N ASN A 37 10.06 -14.13 0.60
CA ASN A 37 9.64 -13.78 1.96
C ASN A 37 8.81 -14.88 2.65
N GLY A 38 9.23 -16.14 2.47
CA GLY A 38 8.55 -17.33 2.99
C GLY A 38 7.28 -17.75 2.22
N TYR A 39 6.80 -16.93 1.28
CA TYR A 39 5.63 -17.26 0.44
C TYR A 39 6.04 -17.98 -0.85
N PHE A 40 7.12 -17.56 -1.50
CA PHE A 40 7.56 -18.14 -2.78
C PHE A 40 8.91 -18.84 -2.65
N ARG A 41 9.04 -20.03 -3.24
CA ARG A 41 10.29 -20.81 -3.27
C ARG A 41 10.34 -21.75 -4.47
N VAL A 42 11.55 -22.24 -4.78
CA VAL A 42 11.73 -23.36 -5.71
C VAL A 42 11.54 -24.66 -4.93
N ASN A 43 10.67 -25.56 -5.41
CA ASN A 43 10.46 -26.86 -4.78
C ASN A 43 11.47 -27.92 -5.28
N SER A 44 11.38 -29.14 -4.75
CA SER A 44 12.28 -30.25 -5.12
C SER A 44 12.17 -30.69 -6.58
N ALA A 45 11.05 -30.38 -7.25
CA ALA A 45 10.87 -30.63 -8.68
C ALA A 45 11.49 -29.53 -9.57
N GLY A 46 12.00 -28.44 -8.98
CA GLY A 46 12.55 -27.29 -9.70
C GLY A 46 11.51 -26.25 -10.12
N ASN A 47 10.25 -26.41 -9.70
CA ASN A 47 9.16 -25.48 -10.00
C ASN A 47 9.03 -24.39 -8.93
N VAL A 48 8.39 -23.28 -9.29
CA VAL A 48 7.99 -22.26 -8.31
C VAL A 48 6.75 -22.72 -7.57
N SER A 49 6.85 -22.78 -6.24
CA SER A 49 5.73 -23.06 -5.34
C SER A 49 5.39 -21.83 -4.51
N VAL A 50 4.12 -21.71 -4.15
CA VAL A 50 3.61 -20.67 -3.26
C VAL A 50 3.04 -21.31 -1.98
N SER A 51 3.34 -20.71 -0.82
CA SER A 51 2.69 -20.99 0.45
C SER A 51 1.96 -19.76 0.95
N PRO A 52 0.65 -19.63 0.66
CA PRO A 52 -0.09 -18.41 0.95
C PRO A 52 -0.16 -18.04 2.44
N ARG A 53 0.05 -19.01 3.34
CA ARG A 53 0.03 -18.84 4.81
C ARG A 53 1.44 -18.89 5.44
N GLY A 54 2.46 -18.50 4.67
CA GLY A 54 3.86 -18.49 5.10
C GLY A 54 4.56 -19.84 5.01
N GLU A 55 5.80 -19.90 5.47
CA GLU A 55 6.76 -20.99 5.20
C GLU A 55 6.27 -22.40 5.58
N HIS A 56 5.54 -22.49 6.69
CA HIS A 56 4.97 -23.76 7.20
C HIS A 56 3.55 -24.04 6.70
N GLY A 57 3.01 -23.19 5.83
CA GLY A 57 1.68 -23.36 5.25
C GLY A 57 1.66 -24.39 4.10
N ALA A 58 0.44 -24.78 3.72
CA ALA A 58 0.22 -25.60 2.52
C ALA A 58 0.89 -24.98 1.30
N GLN A 59 1.49 -25.82 0.46
CA GLN A 59 2.20 -25.40 -0.74
C GLN A 59 1.33 -25.67 -1.97
N VAL A 60 1.40 -24.79 -2.97
CA VAL A 60 0.80 -24.98 -4.29
C VAL A 60 1.91 -24.81 -5.32
N ASP A 61 2.13 -25.82 -6.15
CA ASP A 61 3.03 -25.72 -7.30
C ASP A 61 2.34 -24.91 -8.41
N LEU A 62 2.97 -23.80 -8.84
CA LEU A 62 2.38 -22.91 -9.84
C LEU A 62 2.38 -23.52 -11.25
N HIS A 63 3.31 -24.43 -11.54
CA HIS A 63 3.32 -25.15 -12.81
C HIS A 63 2.15 -26.13 -12.88
N GLU A 64 1.98 -26.96 -11.84
CA GLU A 64 0.87 -27.91 -11.76
C GLU A 64 -0.49 -27.19 -11.76
N LEU A 65 -0.65 -26.14 -10.95
CA LEU A 65 -1.86 -25.32 -10.95
C LEU A 65 -2.17 -24.74 -12.34
N THR A 66 -1.14 -24.29 -13.07
CA THR A 66 -1.34 -23.72 -14.41
C THR A 66 -1.82 -24.80 -15.40
N GLN A 67 -1.25 -26.01 -15.34
CA GLN A 67 -1.69 -27.16 -16.15
C GLN A 67 -3.15 -27.51 -15.83
N GLU A 68 -3.50 -27.67 -14.56
CA GLU A 68 -4.86 -27.98 -14.12
C GLU A 68 -5.88 -26.94 -14.59
N LEU A 69 -5.53 -25.65 -14.57
CA LEU A 69 -6.40 -24.58 -15.06
C LEU A 69 -6.58 -24.66 -16.58
N GLN A 70 -5.53 -24.99 -17.33
CA GLN A 70 -5.61 -25.18 -18.78
C GLN A 70 -6.46 -26.39 -19.16
N ASP A 71 -6.33 -27.51 -18.43
CA ASP A 71 -7.16 -28.70 -18.60
C ASP A 71 -8.65 -28.42 -18.35
N ARG A 72 -8.94 -27.47 -17.45
CA ARG A 72 -10.29 -26.93 -17.20
C ARG A 72 -10.74 -25.89 -18.23
N GLY A 73 -9.95 -25.65 -19.27
CA GLY A 73 -10.27 -24.73 -20.37
C GLY A 73 -9.92 -23.25 -20.10
N ILE A 74 -9.23 -22.94 -18.99
CA ILE A 74 -8.79 -21.58 -18.67
C ILE A 74 -7.47 -21.31 -19.39
N ARG A 75 -7.51 -20.41 -20.37
CA ARG A 75 -6.36 -20.09 -21.21
C ARG A 75 -5.43 -19.06 -20.56
N VAL A 76 -4.13 -19.17 -20.84
CA VAL A 76 -3.13 -18.17 -20.49
C VAL A 76 -3.26 -16.91 -21.36
N PRO A 77 -2.91 -15.71 -20.85
CA PRO A 77 -2.32 -15.42 -19.53
C PRO A 77 -3.33 -15.50 -18.36
N ILE A 78 -2.91 -16.11 -17.23
CA ILE A 78 -3.72 -16.26 -16.01
C ILE A 78 -3.14 -15.39 -14.90
N MET A 79 -4.00 -14.66 -14.18
CA MET A 79 -3.63 -13.92 -12.97
C MET A 79 -4.15 -14.63 -11.73
N VAL A 80 -3.26 -15.31 -11.01
CA VAL A 80 -3.59 -15.98 -9.74
C VAL A 80 -3.38 -15.01 -8.58
N ARG A 81 -4.32 -14.99 -7.64
CA ARG A 81 -4.29 -14.12 -6.45
C ARG A 81 -4.41 -14.98 -5.20
N PHE A 82 -3.64 -14.64 -4.17
CA PHE A 82 -3.60 -15.37 -2.91
C PHE A 82 -4.03 -14.46 -1.75
N PRO A 83 -5.34 -14.40 -1.42
CA PRO A 83 -5.86 -13.59 -0.31
C PRO A 83 -5.19 -13.87 1.03
N ASP A 84 -4.81 -15.11 1.31
CA ASP A 84 -4.12 -15.45 2.57
C ASP A 84 -2.80 -14.67 2.73
N ILE A 85 -2.06 -14.38 1.65
CA ILE A 85 -0.85 -13.54 1.73
C ILE A 85 -1.23 -12.13 2.19
N ILE A 86 -2.33 -11.57 1.70
CA ILE A 86 -2.81 -10.25 2.12
C ILE A 86 -3.15 -10.26 3.61
N LYS A 87 -3.82 -11.31 4.10
CA LYS A 87 -4.11 -11.50 5.52
C LYS A 87 -2.84 -11.50 6.36
N GLU A 88 -1.88 -12.35 6.02
CA GLU A 88 -0.59 -12.46 6.73
C GLU A 88 0.16 -11.12 6.74
N ARG A 89 0.15 -10.38 5.62
CA ARG A 89 0.82 -9.08 5.53
C ARG A 89 0.16 -8.00 6.39
N VAL A 90 -1.17 -7.97 6.46
CA VAL A 90 -1.92 -7.05 7.34
C VAL A 90 -1.61 -7.36 8.82
N GLN A 91 -1.67 -8.63 9.20
CA GLN A 91 -1.41 -9.07 10.57
C GLN A 91 0.05 -8.83 10.98
N LEU A 92 1.00 -9.14 10.10
CA LEU A 92 2.43 -8.88 10.32
C LEU A 92 2.67 -7.39 10.57
N LEU A 93 2.17 -6.50 9.71
CA LEU A 93 2.36 -5.07 9.87
C LEU A 93 1.81 -4.57 11.21
N TYR A 94 0.58 -4.97 11.57
CA TYR A 94 -0.02 -4.63 12.85
C TYR A 94 0.83 -5.15 14.02
N SER A 95 1.25 -6.41 13.99
CA SER A 95 2.06 -7.03 15.05
C SER A 95 3.42 -6.34 15.25
N CYS A 96 4.06 -5.87 14.18
CA CYS A 96 5.32 -5.13 14.27
C CYS A 96 5.14 -3.82 15.04
N PHE A 97 4.06 -3.07 14.78
CA PHE A 97 3.75 -1.85 15.55
C PHE A 97 3.39 -2.18 17.00
N GLN A 98 2.58 -3.21 17.25
CA GLN A 98 2.24 -3.62 18.62
C GLN A 98 3.48 -4.00 19.42
N LYS A 99 4.39 -4.78 18.82
CA LYS A 99 5.66 -5.12 19.45
C LYS A 99 6.47 -3.87 19.79
N ALA A 100 6.65 -2.95 18.83
CA ALA A 100 7.36 -1.71 19.08
C ALA A 100 6.69 -0.86 20.18
N PHE A 101 5.36 -0.86 20.27
CA PHE A 101 4.64 -0.13 21.31
C PHE A 101 4.89 -0.74 22.69
N VAL A 102 4.91 -2.06 22.82
CA VAL A 102 5.26 -2.75 24.06
C VAL A 102 6.72 -2.47 24.44
N ASP A 103 7.65 -2.66 23.52
CA ASP A 103 9.09 -2.50 23.74
C ASP A 103 9.45 -1.05 24.17
N HIS A 104 8.68 -0.07 23.72
CA HIS A 104 8.89 1.36 24.03
C HIS A 104 7.85 1.96 24.98
N ASN A 105 6.96 1.16 25.57
CA ASN A 105 5.88 1.61 26.46
C ASN A 105 5.00 2.74 25.86
N TYR A 106 4.78 2.72 24.55
CA TYR A 106 3.96 3.70 23.84
C TYR A 106 2.47 3.46 24.14
N LYS A 107 1.71 4.53 24.39
CA LYS A 107 0.30 4.44 24.84
C LYS A 107 -0.74 4.70 23.75
N GLY A 108 -0.32 5.10 22.56
CA GLY A 108 -1.22 5.29 21.43
C GLY A 108 -1.60 3.98 20.76
N GLU A 109 -2.52 4.05 19.82
CA GLU A 109 -2.98 2.91 19.03
C GLU A 109 -2.46 2.98 17.59
N TYR A 110 -2.23 1.81 17.00
CA TYR A 110 -1.88 1.71 15.59
C TYR A 110 -3.14 1.41 14.78
N CYS A 111 -3.45 2.32 13.86
CA CYS A 111 -4.50 2.18 12.86
C CYS A 111 -3.86 2.27 11.48
N GLY A 112 -3.60 1.13 10.84
CA GLY A 112 -3.11 1.11 9.46
C GLY A 112 -4.19 1.65 8.51
N VAL A 113 -3.79 2.39 7.48
CA VAL A 113 -4.73 2.92 6.48
C VAL A 113 -4.23 2.51 5.09
N TYR A 114 -5.05 1.80 4.32
CA TYR A 114 -4.67 1.37 2.97
C TYR A 114 -5.06 2.41 1.91
N PRO A 115 -4.09 2.99 1.19
CA PRO A 115 -4.35 3.95 0.12
C PRO A 115 -4.82 3.22 -1.14
N ILE A 116 -6.10 3.36 -1.50
CA ILE A 116 -6.68 2.56 -2.59
C ILE A 116 -6.10 2.93 -3.96
N LYS A 117 -5.44 4.09 -4.09
CA LYS A 117 -4.71 4.50 -5.29
C LYS A 117 -3.71 3.45 -5.80
N VAL A 118 -3.21 2.60 -4.90
CA VAL A 118 -2.27 1.52 -5.23
C VAL A 118 -2.97 0.41 -6.01
N ASN A 119 -4.19 0.05 -5.63
CA ASN A 119 -5.01 -0.93 -6.31
C ASN A 119 -6.48 -0.85 -5.84
N GLN A 120 -7.35 -0.31 -6.69
CA GLN A 120 -8.77 -0.06 -6.40
C GLN A 120 -9.66 -1.30 -6.64
N GLN A 121 -9.09 -2.45 -7.00
CA GLN A 121 -9.87 -3.63 -7.37
C GLN A 121 -10.69 -4.14 -6.19
N ARG A 122 -12.01 -4.29 -6.41
CA ARG A 122 -12.98 -4.64 -5.37
C ARG A 122 -12.56 -5.85 -4.54
N HIS A 123 -12.15 -6.95 -5.17
CA HIS A 123 -11.79 -8.19 -4.46
C HIS A 123 -10.61 -8.01 -3.52
N LEU A 124 -9.63 -7.15 -3.88
CA LEU A 124 -8.49 -6.86 -3.03
C LEU A 124 -8.91 -6.02 -1.83
N VAL A 125 -9.60 -4.91 -2.08
CA VAL A 125 -9.99 -3.96 -1.03
C VAL A 125 -10.98 -4.61 -0.06
N GLN A 126 -11.89 -5.46 -0.54
CA GLN A 126 -12.82 -6.22 0.32
C GLN A 126 -12.07 -7.18 1.24
N GLU A 127 -11.08 -7.92 0.74
CA GLU A 127 -10.27 -8.81 1.59
C GLU A 127 -9.41 -8.00 2.58
N LEU A 128 -8.85 -6.85 2.18
CA LEU A 128 -8.14 -5.95 3.10
C LEU A 128 -9.02 -5.45 4.24
N VAL A 129 -10.23 -4.96 3.94
CA VAL A 129 -11.18 -4.49 4.97
C VAL A 129 -11.61 -5.65 5.88
N LYS A 130 -11.85 -6.83 5.32
CA LYS A 130 -12.23 -8.04 6.06
C LYS A 130 -11.12 -8.51 7.01
N PHE A 131 -9.89 -8.68 6.50
CA PHE A 131 -8.74 -9.12 7.32
C PHE A 131 -8.29 -8.02 8.29
N GLY A 132 -8.45 -6.76 7.92
CA GLY A 132 -8.13 -5.60 8.74
C GLY A 132 -9.11 -5.34 9.89
N LYS A 133 -10.21 -6.10 10.00
CA LYS A 133 -11.22 -5.89 11.05
C LYS A 133 -10.63 -5.96 12.45
N GLU A 134 -9.77 -6.94 12.70
CA GLU A 134 -9.07 -7.18 13.98
C GLU A 134 -7.96 -6.17 14.25
N CYS A 135 -7.43 -5.54 13.20
CA CYS A 135 -6.27 -4.62 13.26
C CYS A 135 -6.66 -3.14 13.10
N ASN A 136 -7.96 -2.82 13.18
CA ASN A 136 -8.49 -1.48 12.96
C ASN A 136 -8.07 -0.81 11.63
N LEU A 137 -7.92 -1.60 10.56
CA LEU A 137 -7.50 -1.06 9.26
C LEU A 137 -8.55 -0.07 8.69
N GLY A 138 -8.09 1.11 8.31
CA GLY A 138 -8.83 2.13 7.57
C GLY A 138 -8.51 2.13 6.06
N LEU A 139 -9.16 3.02 5.32
CA LEU A 139 -8.90 3.25 3.89
C LEU A 139 -8.55 4.72 3.62
N GLU A 140 -7.74 4.97 2.61
CA GLU A 140 -7.41 6.32 2.14
C GLU A 140 -7.82 6.47 0.68
N CYS A 141 -8.33 7.66 0.36
CA CYS A 141 -8.66 8.08 -1.00
C CYS A 141 -8.01 9.41 -1.34
N GLY A 142 -7.51 9.53 -2.56
CA GLY A 142 -6.85 10.74 -3.08
C GLY A 142 -7.71 11.57 -4.03
N SER A 143 -8.95 11.17 -4.28
CA SER A 143 -9.85 11.83 -5.24
C SER A 143 -11.33 11.57 -4.94
N LYS A 144 -12.22 12.38 -5.52
CA LYS A 144 -13.68 12.21 -5.38
C LYS A 144 -14.19 10.84 -5.86
N PRO A 145 -13.77 10.29 -7.03
CA PRO A 145 -14.17 8.94 -7.42
C PRO A 145 -13.68 7.87 -6.43
N GLU A 146 -12.45 8.01 -5.93
CA GLU A 146 -11.91 7.10 -4.91
C GLU A 146 -12.66 7.19 -3.59
N LEU A 147 -13.12 8.39 -3.18
CA LEU A 147 -13.98 8.52 -2.00
C LEU A 147 -15.26 7.70 -2.14
N LEU A 148 -15.92 7.73 -3.31
CA LEU A 148 -17.13 6.93 -3.54
C LEU A 148 -16.85 5.42 -3.46
N VAL A 149 -15.71 4.98 -4.01
CA VAL A 149 -15.26 3.59 -3.89
C VAL A 149 -15.03 3.23 -2.41
N VAL A 150 -14.28 4.06 -1.67
CA VAL A 150 -14.01 3.83 -0.24
C VAL A 150 -15.29 3.79 0.58
N LEU A 151 -16.22 4.71 0.36
CA LEU A 151 -17.52 4.72 1.06
C LEU A 151 -18.35 3.47 0.78
N SER A 152 -18.27 2.93 -0.45
CA SER A 152 -18.98 1.70 -0.83
C SER A 152 -18.37 0.43 -0.23
N LEU A 153 -17.04 0.41 -0.02
CA LEU A 153 -16.30 -0.78 0.43
C LEU A 153 -16.04 -0.78 1.94
N MET A 154 -15.96 0.39 2.58
CA MET A 154 -15.81 0.51 4.02
C MET A 154 -17.15 0.24 4.71
N ASN A 155 -17.41 -1.03 5.01
CA ASN A 155 -18.61 -1.46 5.73
C ASN A 155 -18.45 -1.50 7.26
N LYS A 156 -17.26 -1.17 7.79
CA LYS A 156 -17.01 -1.07 9.23
C LYS A 156 -17.50 0.30 9.75
N PRO A 157 -18.40 0.36 10.75
CA PRO A 157 -18.89 1.62 11.30
C PRO A 157 -17.77 2.54 11.82
N ASN A 158 -16.75 1.94 12.45
CA ASN A 158 -15.60 2.67 13.03
C ASN A 158 -14.35 2.63 12.12
N GLY A 159 -14.51 2.26 10.84
CA GLY A 159 -13.39 2.25 9.90
C GLY A 159 -13.02 3.68 9.52
N VAL A 160 -11.79 4.10 9.81
CA VAL A 160 -11.28 5.43 9.47
C VAL A 160 -11.12 5.55 7.95
N ILE A 161 -11.57 6.68 7.40
CA ILE A 161 -11.40 7.06 6.01
C ILE A 161 -10.60 8.35 5.97
N ILE A 162 -9.44 8.33 5.31
CA ILE A 162 -8.60 9.52 5.14
C ILE A 162 -8.79 10.08 3.73
N CYS A 163 -9.19 11.35 3.64
CA CYS A 163 -9.38 12.04 2.37
C CYS A 163 -8.18 12.96 2.09
N ASN A 164 -7.35 12.59 1.12
CA ASN A 164 -6.25 13.40 0.59
C ASN A 164 -6.56 13.90 -0.84
N GLY A 165 -5.61 14.66 -1.39
CA GLY A 165 -5.56 15.05 -2.80
C GLY A 165 -6.18 16.41 -3.06
N PHE A 166 -6.40 16.75 -4.32
CA PHE A 166 -7.08 18.00 -4.66
C PHE A 166 -8.57 17.89 -4.34
N LYS A 167 -9.08 18.81 -3.53
CA LYS A 167 -10.48 18.82 -3.08
C LYS A 167 -11.20 20.05 -3.59
N ASP A 168 -12.23 19.82 -4.39
CA ASP A 168 -13.23 20.83 -4.74
C ASP A 168 -14.37 20.83 -3.70
N THR A 169 -15.33 21.74 -3.86
CA THR A 169 -16.49 21.84 -2.97
C THR A 169 -17.30 20.54 -2.93
N GLU A 170 -17.49 19.87 -4.07
CA GLU A 170 -18.28 18.64 -4.16
C GLU A 170 -17.63 17.46 -3.42
N TYR A 171 -16.29 17.32 -3.51
CA TYR A 171 -15.56 16.32 -2.74
C TYR A 171 -15.73 16.61 -1.24
N ILE A 172 -15.50 17.85 -0.80
CA ILE A 172 -15.66 18.24 0.61
C ILE A 172 -17.09 17.99 1.10
N GLU A 173 -18.10 18.39 0.33
CA GLU A 173 -19.50 18.14 0.66
C GLU A 173 -19.82 16.65 0.77
N THR A 174 -19.34 15.84 -0.17
CA THR A 174 -19.51 14.38 -0.12
C THR A 174 -18.88 13.78 1.14
N ALA A 175 -17.66 14.22 1.51
CA ALA A 175 -16.96 13.75 2.70
C ALA A 175 -17.70 14.15 4.00
N LEU A 176 -18.21 15.38 4.07
CA LEU A 176 -18.97 15.87 5.22
C LEU A 176 -20.34 15.21 5.35
N LEU A 177 -21.04 14.97 4.23
CA LEU A 177 -22.27 14.18 4.22
C LEU A 177 -22.02 12.76 4.72
N ALA A 178 -20.90 12.13 4.34
CA ALA A 178 -20.51 10.83 4.86
C ALA A 178 -20.26 10.87 6.39
N GLN A 179 -19.60 11.91 6.92
CA GLN A 179 -19.49 12.10 8.37
C GLN A 179 -20.85 12.23 9.05
N LYS A 180 -21.77 12.99 8.44
CA LYS A 180 -23.15 13.18 8.94
C LYS A 180 -23.93 11.86 8.96
N LEU A 181 -23.60 10.92 8.09
CA LEU A 181 -24.11 9.53 8.08
C LEU A 181 -23.36 8.59 9.06
N GLY A 182 -22.51 9.13 9.93
CA GLY A 182 -21.79 8.39 10.97
C GLY A 182 -20.48 7.75 10.53
N ARG A 183 -19.98 8.04 9.33
CA ARG A 183 -18.68 7.51 8.86
C ARG A 183 -17.51 8.28 9.49
N GLN A 184 -16.46 7.57 9.90
CA GLN A 184 -15.24 8.17 10.45
C GLN A 184 -14.33 8.71 9.34
N VAL A 185 -14.77 9.75 8.63
CA VAL A 185 -13.98 10.40 7.59
C VAL A 185 -13.14 11.52 8.21
N ILE A 186 -11.88 11.68 7.83
CA ILE A 186 -11.03 12.83 8.19
C ILE A 186 -10.58 13.50 6.89
N ILE A 187 -10.87 14.80 6.75
CA ILE A 187 -10.50 15.58 5.57
C ILE A 187 -9.13 16.22 5.81
N VAL A 188 -8.11 15.75 5.09
CA VAL A 188 -6.75 16.29 5.21
C VAL A 188 -6.62 17.53 4.35
N VAL A 189 -6.26 18.67 4.94
CA VAL A 189 -5.99 19.93 4.25
C VAL A 189 -4.63 19.82 3.57
N ASP A 190 -4.65 19.79 2.25
CA ASP A 190 -3.43 19.76 1.44
C ASP A 190 -3.00 21.17 1.01
N ARG A 191 -3.93 22.12 0.99
CA ARG A 191 -3.73 23.54 0.62
C ARG A 191 -4.54 24.44 1.52
N LYS A 192 -3.98 25.59 1.90
CA LYS A 192 -4.63 26.52 2.86
C LYS A 192 -6.06 26.93 2.48
N ASP A 193 -6.34 27.12 1.19
CA ASP A 193 -7.65 27.56 0.71
C ASP A 193 -8.75 26.51 0.95
N GLU A 194 -8.39 25.23 1.08
CA GLU A 194 -9.33 24.13 1.37
C GLU A 194 -9.96 24.29 2.76
N LEU A 195 -9.25 24.89 3.72
CA LEU A 195 -9.75 25.08 5.08
C LEU A 195 -10.99 25.98 5.09
N LYS A 196 -10.99 27.04 4.27
CA LYS A 196 -12.15 27.91 4.11
C LYS A 196 -13.34 27.13 3.54
N ILE A 197 -13.13 26.37 2.46
CA ILE A 197 -14.18 25.56 1.82
C ILE A 197 -14.77 24.55 2.81
N ILE A 198 -13.94 23.84 3.58
CA ILE A 198 -14.38 22.89 4.61
C ILE A 198 -15.29 23.59 5.63
N THR A 199 -14.86 24.74 6.18
CA THR A 199 -15.67 25.44 7.18
C THR A 199 -16.97 26.02 6.62
N ASP A 200 -16.97 26.52 5.38
CA ASP A 200 -18.15 27.09 4.75
C ASP A 200 -19.19 26.00 4.44
N VAL A 201 -18.76 24.83 3.95
CA VAL A 201 -19.66 23.69 3.71
C VAL A 201 -20.15 23.09 5.04
N ALA A 202 -19.29 22.96 6.04
CA ALA A 202 -19.67 22.46 7.36
C ALA A 202 -20.73 23.34 8.03
N ALA A 203 -20.61 24.67 7.90
CA ALA A 203 -21.61 25.62 8.37
C ALA A 203 -22.95 25.45 7.64
N LYS A 204 -22.94 25.31 6.31
CA LYS A 204 -24.17 25.03 5.52
C LYS A 204 -24.86 23.73 5.94
N LEU A 205 -24.09 22.70 6.27
CA LEU A 205 -24.59 21.40 6.72
C LEU A 205 -24.92 21.34 8.22
N ASN A 206 -24.68 22.43 8.96
CA ASN A 206 -24.82 22.57 10.41
C ASN A 206 -24.14 21.42 11.18
N MET A 207 -22.85 21.20 10.92
CA MET A 207 -22.06 20.13 11.55
C MET A 207 -20.64 20.58 11.84
N ARG A 208 -19.97 19.85 12.74
CA ARG A 208 -18.53 20.02 13.01
C ARG A 208 -17.75 19.01 12.17
N PRO A 209 -16.80 19.45 11.32
CA PRO A 209 -16.02 18.55 10.46
C PRO A 209 -14.85 17.93 11.24
N LYS A 210 -14.42 16.73 10.86
CA LYS A 210 -13.09 16.21 11.25
C LYS A 210 -12.02 16.59 10.24
N ILE A 211 -10.98 17.28 10.70
CA ILE A 211 -9.93 17.89 9.87
C ILE A 211 -8.56 17.29 10.24
N GLY A 212 -7.72 17.08 9.23
CA GLY A 212 -6.28 16.87 9.42
C GLY A 212 -5.46 17.89 8.64
N PHE A 213 -4.22 18.13 9.03
CA PHE A 213 -3.28 18.96 8.27
C PHE A 213 -2.19 18.11 7.66
N ARG A 214 -1.88 18.30 6.38
CA ARG A 214 -0.69 17.73 5.77
C ARG A 214 0.48 18.68 5.95
N ALA A 215 1.52 18.27 6.65
CA ALA A 215 2.75 19.02 6.79
C ALA A 215 3.67 18.85 5.58
N LYS A 216 4.27 19.96 5.14
CA LYS A 216 5.37 19.95 4.19
C LYS A 216 6.69 19.77 4.95
N LEU A 217 7.41 18.69 4.64
CA LEU A 217 8.70 18.42 5.26
C LEU A 217 9.83 19.19 4.58
N ASN A 218 10.72 19.80 5.37
CA ASN A 218 11.94 20.44 4.89
C ASN A 218 13.14 19.48 4.83
N THR A 219 12.98 18.23 5.28
CA THR A 219 13.99 17.19 5.15
C THR A 219 14.07 16.72 3.69
N GLN A 220 15.25 16.82 3.07
CA GLN A 220 15.50 16.21 1.76
C GLN A 220 15.41 14.69 1.90
N GLY A 221 14.60 14.04 1.07
CA GLY A 221 14.60 12.58 0.99
C GLY A 221 15.98 12.08 0.55
N ALA A 222 16.46 10.97 1.11
CA ALA A 222 17.62 10.26 0.59
C ALA A 222 17.16 9.20 -0.44
N GLY A 223 17.79 9.14 -1.63
CA GLY A 223 17.58 8.08 -2.62
C GLY A 223 16.81 8.50 -3.89
N LYS A 224 16.22 7.52 -4.62
CA LYS A 224 15.57 7.71 -5.93
C LYS A 224 14.24 8.52 -5.94
N TRP A 225 13.82 9.05 -4.79
CA TRP A 225 12.55 9.75 -4.59
C TRP A 225 12.68 11.25 -4.25
N VAL A 226 13.86 11.82 -4.49
CA VAL A 226 14.23 13.22 -4.16
C VAL A 226 13.30 14.25 -4.79
N ASP A 227 12.76 14.01 -5.99
CA ASP A 227 11.99 15.03 -6.72
C ASP A 227 10.52 15.14 -6.28
N SER A 228 10.01 14.18 -5.49
CA SER A 228 8.62 14.17 -4.99
C SER A 228 8.49 14.66 -3.54
N ALA A 229 9.62 14.70 -2.81
CA ALA A 229 9.71 15.08 -1.41
C ALA A 229 10.32 16.49 -1.26
N GLY A 230 9.90 17.25 -0.24
CA GLY A 230 10.51 18.53 0.11
C GLY A 230 9.78 19.78 -0.41
N ALA A 231 10.44 20.94 -0.28
CA ALA A 231 9.88 22.29 -0.52
C ALA A 231 9.24 22.51 -1.92
N LYS A 232 9.47 21.61 -2.89
CA LYS A 232 8.84 21.62 -4.23
C LYS A 232 7.54 20.81 -4.35
N SER A 233 7.11 20.10 -3.30
CA SER A 233 5.82 19.38 -3.28
C SER A 233 4.67 20.35 -3.56
N LYS A 234 3.74 19.93 -4.44
CA LYS A 234 2.48 20.62 -4.78
C LYS A 234 1.46 20.58 -3.64
N PHE A 235 1.65 19.69 -2.66
CA PHE A 235 0.73 19.46 -1.55
C PHE A 235 1.46 19.58 -0.21
N GLY A 236 0.69 19.96 0.82
CA GLY A 236 1.18 20.14 2.18
C GLY A 236 1.39 21.60 2.54
N LEU A 237 1.03 21.91 3.78
CA LEU A 237 1.14 23.20 4.41
C LEU A 237 2.56 23.40 4.94
N THR A 238 3.13 24.57 4.67
CA THR A 238 4.33 25.05 5.35
C THR A 238 4.08 25.25 6.84
N ALA A 239 5.13 25.36 7.64
CA ALA A 239 5.01 25.63 9.07
C ALA A 239 4.18 26.91 9.36
N VAL A 240 4.35 27.95 8.52
CA VAL A 240 3.58 29.20 8.63
C VAL A 240 2.10 28.94 8.33
N GLU A 241 1.79 28.24 7.23
CA GLU A 241 0.40 27.93 6.87
C GLU A 241 -0.30 27.02 7.89
N ILE A 242 0.44 26.13 8.58
CA ILE A 242 -0.09 25.34 9.69
C ILE A 242 -0.52 26.26 10.84
N VAL A 243 0.34 27.20 11.25
CA VAL A 243 0.01 28.15 12.33
C VAL A 243 -1.17 29.04 11.93
N GLU A 244 -1.17 29.55 10.70
CA GLU A 244 -2.31 30.31 10.15
C GLU A 244 -3.61 29.49 10.17
N GLY A 245 -3.54 28.21 9.80
CA GLY A 245 -4.68 27.28 9.84
C GLY A 245 -5.20 27.02 11.26
N VAL A 246 -4.30 26.88 12.24
CA VAL A 246 -4.66 26.74 13.67
C VAL A 246 -5.36 28.00 14.17
N GLU A 247 -4.82 29.18 13.91
CA GLU A 247 -5.44 30.45 14.33
C GLU A 247 -6.78 30.68 13.62
N PHE A 248 -6.91 30.31 12.34
CA PHE A 248 -8.18 30.35 11.63
C PHE A 248 -9.24 29.48 12.31
N LEU A 249 -8.91 28.23 12.66
CA LEU A 249 -9.84 27.32 13.34
C LEU A 249 -10.19 27.83 14.74
N LYS A 250 -9.21 28.35 15.49
CA LYS A 250 -9.41 28.94 16.81
C LYS A 250 -10.37 30.13 16.78
N ASN A 251 -10.20 31.04 15.82
CA ASN A 251 -11.08 32.19 15.63
C ASN A 251 -12.53 31.81 15.27
N LYS A 252 -12.72 30.64 14.63
CA LYS A 252 -14.06 30.07 14.38
C LYS A 252 -14.58 29.19 15.52
N GLY A 253 -13.84 29.00 16.62
CA GLY A 253 -14.21 28.08 17.70
C GLY A 253 -14.26 26.62 17.23
N MET A 254 -13.35 26.22 16.34
CA MET A 254 -13.27 24.91 15.67
C MET A 254 -11.92 24.22 15.88
N LEU A 255 -11.17 24.57 16.93
CA LEU A 255 -9.84 23.99 17.16
C LEU A 255 -9.90 22.48 17.48
N ASP A 256 -10.95 22.04 18.17
CA ASP A 256 -11.28 20.64 18.46
C ASP A 256 -11.54 19.80 17.19
N CYS A 257 -11.85 20.43 16.07
CA CYS A 257 -12.05 19.74 14.79
C CYS A 257 -10.74 19.23 14.17
N LEU A 258 -9.58 19.76 14.60
CA LEU A 258 -8.27 19.34 14.10
C LEU A 258 -7.79 18.10 14.87
N GLU A 259 -7.93 16.92 14.26
CA GLU A 259 -7.70 15.62 14.90
C GLU A 259 -6.45 14.89 14.37
N LEU A 260 -5.84 15.35 13.26
CA LEU A 260 -4.81 14.58 12.55
C LEU A 260 -3.69 15.45 11.96
N LEU A 261 -2.44 15.01 12.14
CA LEU A 261 -1.27 15.51 11.42
C LEU A 261 -0.79 14.43 10.44
N HIS A 262 -0.66 14.79 9.16
CA HIS A 262 -0.25 13.90 8.08
C HIS A 262 1.03 14.38 7.42
N TYR A 263 1.85 13.47 6.93
CA TYR A 263 2.89 13.77 5.94
C TYR A 263 3.11 12.56 5.03
N HIS A 264 3.68 12.81 3.87
CA HIS A 264 4.06 11.77 2.91
C HIS A 264 5.50 12.04 2.46
N ILE A 265 6.35 11.00 2.51
CA ILE A 265 7.76 11.04 2.10
C ILE A 265 7.85 10.77 0.60
#